data_AF-A0A409XV97-F1
#
_entry.id   AF-A0A409XV97-F1
#
_cell.length_a   1.000
_cell.length_b   1.000
_cell.length_c   1.000
_cell.angle_alpha   90.00
_cell.angle_beta   90.00
_cell.angle_gamma   90.00
#
_symmetry.space_group_name_H-M   'P 1'
#
loop_
_entity.id
_entity.type
_entity.pdbx_description
1 polymer ?
#
loop_
_entity_poly.entity_id
_entity_poly.type
_entity_poly.pdbx_seq_one_letter_code
_entity_poly.pdbx_strand_id
1 'polypeptide(L)'
;MQKAYMTSVGMSVLPNAPLNTMFGGKKGFALVEITAKHPLMRMQLNYKEQLNANGKLERTVAELISCNATLELLQEPDENSKGKRPKKKKGKATARDLLISTLGNSSGNSLGTPAGADMNYSELLVQFQQMSKDTADLKQTVANLNQTVTNLNQTVANLNQTVANLEQTVAAEQEDQEEHTKDIEEWIGVQDPLFLQRIRLRALLDKGQAKLAQLAGLISPDNSLAPSAKWGAGLNGNVGQRQSDEDRLITARNLLTSQGHSPGPLQMLMSNANAMRLLTERESSIRKKGNFVAHQLGNLTLFKDIIEQAVKSAQDKDGMLAILAFVTSS
;
A
#
# COMPACT_ATOMS: atom_id res chain seq x y z
N MET A 1 -24.55 -3.90 35.92
CA MET A 1 -25.06 -4.82 34.88
C MET A 1 -24.74 -4.22 33.52
N GLN A 2 -23.66 -4.68 32.87
CA GLN A 2 -23.29 -4.24 31.51
C GLN A 2 -24.14 -5.01 30.49
N LYS A 3 -24.91 -4.29 29.66
CA LYS A 3 -25.62 -4.87 28.51
C LYS A 3 -24.59 -5.19 27.42
N ALA A 4 -24.38 -6.47 27.15
CA ALA A 4 -23.62 -6.92 25.99
C ALA A 4 -24.45 -6.69 24.72
N TYR A 5 -23.89 -5.98 23.74
CA TYR A 5 -24.47 -5.86 22.40
C TYR A 5 -23.87 -6.97 21.54
N MET A 6 -24.66 -7.99 21.21
CA MET A 6 -24.33 -8.99 20.20
C MET A 6 -24.83 -8.52 18.84
N THR A 7 -23.92 -8.33 17.89
CA THR A 7 -24.27 -8.12 16.48
C THR A 7 -23.87 -9.39 15.73
N SER A 8 -24.85 -10.16 15.24
CA SER A 8 -24.60 -11.34 14.40
C SER A 8 -24.56 -10.94 12.93
N VAL A 9 -23.47 -11.24 12.23
CA VAL A 9 -23.40 -11.15 10.77
C VAL A 9 -23.46 -12.57 10.23
N GLY A 10 -24.59 -12.95 9.60
CA GLY A 10 -24.75 -14.25 8.97
C GLY A 10 -24.29 -14.22 7.51
N MET A 11 -23.33 -15.06 7.14
CA MET A 11 -23.06 -15.35 5.72
C MET A 11 -23.59 -16.75 5.39
N SER A 12 -24.40 -16.85 4.34
CA SER A 12 -24.88 -18.12 3.80
C SER A 12 -23.76 -18.84 3.07
N VAL A 13 -23.42 -20.05 3.53
CA VAL A 13 -22.42 -20.91 2.86
C VAL A 13 -23.08 -21.63 1.68
N LEU A 14 -22.54 -21.47 0.48
CA LEU A 14 -22.99 -22.17 -0.72
C LEU A 14 -22.70 -23.69 -0.62
N PRO A 15 -23.56 -24.58 -1.16
CA PRO A 15 -23.53 -26.01 -0.86
C PRO A 15 -22.27 -26.78 -1.29
N ASN A 16 -21.43 -26.21 -2.17
CA ASN A 16 -20.37 -26.94 -2.86
C ASN A 16 -18.95 -26.38 -2.63
N ALA A 17 -18.74 -25.55 -1.59
CA ALA A 17 -17.41 -25.05 -1.27
C ALA A 17 -16.54 -26.10 -0.52
N PRO A 18 -15.21 -26.14 -0.73
CA PRO A 18 -14.29 -27.12 -0.13
C PRO A 18 -14.27 -27.10 1.41
N LEU A 19 -14.76 -26.03 2.03
CA LEU A 19 -14.83 -25.84 3.48
C LEU A 19 -15.63 -26.93 4.22
N ASN A 20 -16.55 -27.62 3.54
CA ASN A 20 -17.38 -28.66 4.15
C ASN A 20 -16.54 -29.89 4.59
N THR A 21 -15.39 -30.12 3.95
CA THR A 21 -14.46 -31.20 4.30
C THR A 21 -13.55 -30.86 5.49
N MET A 22 -13.29 -29.57 5.74
CA MET A 22 -12.44 -29.13 6.87
C MET A 22 -13.11 -29.29 8.24
N PHE A 23 -14.45 -29.32 8.29
CA PHE A 23 -15.21 -29.33 9.55
C PHE A 23 -16.09 -30.58 9.76
N GLY A 24 -15.78 -31.67 9.05
CA GLY A 24 -16.37 -32.99 9.32
C GLY A 24 -17.89 -33.06 9.10
N GLY A 25 -18.44 -32.28 8.15
CA GLY A 25 -19.85 -32.38 7.74
C GLY A 25 -20.88 -31.93 8.78
N LYS A 26 -20.49 -31.29 9.89
CA LYS A 26 -21.45 -30.71 10.83
C LYS A 26 -21.83 -29.29 10.39
N LYS A 27 -23.12 -29.11 10.06
CA LYS A 27 -23.71 -27.78 9.84
C LYS A 27 -23.58 -26.97 11.15
N GLY A 28 -22.66 -26.02 11.18
CA GLY A 28 -22.46 -25.15 12.34
C GLY A 28 -22.10 -23.74 11.90
N PHE A 29 -22.78 -22.75 12.48
CA PHE A 29 -22.42 -21.34 12.35
C PHE A 29 -21.15 -21.09 13.19
N ALA A 30 -20.11 -20.50 12.59
CA ALA A 30 -18.99 -20.00 13.36
C ALA A 30 -19.39 -18.67 14.00
N LEU A 31 -19.71 -18.68 15.30
CA LEU A 31 -19.91 -17.46 16.07
C LEU A 31 -18.53 -16.92 16.46
N VAL A 32 -18.09 -15.82 15.85
CA VAL A 32 -16.89 -15.10 16.30
C VAL A 32 -17.31 -14.20 17.46
N GLU A 33 -16.97 -14.58 18.69
CA GLU A 33 -17.22 -13.77 19.87
C GLU A 33 -16.21 -12.61 19.94
N ILE A 34 -16.63 -11.43 19.47
CA ILE A 34 -15.84 -10.20 19.61
C ILE A 34 -16.02 -9.68 21.04
N THR A 35 -15.10 -10.06 21.92
CA THR A 35 -15.09 -9.58 23.30
C THR A 35 -14.65 -8.12 23.38
N ALA A 36 -14.97 -7.43 24.48
CA ALA A 36 -14.57 -6.04 24.74
C ALA A 36 -13.04 -5.79 24.74
N LYS A 37 -12.23 -6.86 24.69
CA LYS A 37 -10.77 -6.79 24.55
C LYS A 37 -10.29 -6.72 23.10
N HIS A 38 -11.20 -6.78 22.12
CA HIS A 38 -10.86 -6.76 20.70
C HIS A 38 -10.27 -5.38 20.30
N PRO A 39 -9.15 -5.34 19.54
CA PRO A 39 -8.46 -4.09 19.18
C PRO A 39 -9.36 -3.03 18.52
N LEU A 40 -10.32 -3.47 17.69
CA LEU A 40 -11.28 -2.58 17.02
C LEU A 40 -12.22 -1.84 17.99
N MET A 41 -12.65 -2.49 19.08
CA MET A 41 -13.48 -1.85 20.10
C MET A 41 -12.66 -0.85 20.96
N ARG A 42 -11.36 -1.12 21.12
CA ARG A 42 -10.44 -0.25 21.86
C ARG A 42 -10.21 1.09 21.15
N MET A 43 -10.26 1.12 19.82
CA MET A 43 -10.15 2.37 19.04
C MET A 43 -11.34 3.31 19.25
N GLN A 44 -12.57 2.79 19.36
CA GLN A 44 -13.76 3.63 19.55
C GLN A 44 -13.83 4.29 20.93
N LEU A 45 -13.33 3.62 21.97
CA LEU A 45 -13.24 4.21 23.31
C LEU A 45 -12.24 5.37 23.36
N ASN A 46 -11.09 5.22 22.71
CA ASN A 46 -10.05 6.25 22.65
C ASN A 46 -10.52 7.52 21.92
N TYR A 47 -11.35 7.36 20.87
CA TYR A 47 -11.92 8.50 20.13
C TYR A 47 -12.86 9.36 20.99
N LYS A 48 -13.71 8.73 21.82
CA LYS A 48 -14.62 9.47 22.72
C LYS A 48 -13.88 10.22 23.84
N GLU A 49 -12.82 9.64 24.36
CA GLU A 49 -11.97 10.30 25.37
C GLU A 49 -11.23 11.50 24.79
N GLN A 50 -10.71 11.38 23.56
CA GLN A 50 -10.11 12.51 22.84
C GLN A 50 -11.11 13.63 22.53
N LEU A 51 -12.34 13.30 22.11
CA LEU A 51 -13.38 14.31 21.83
C LEU A 51 -13.72 15.14 23.08
N ASN A 52 -13.80 14.49 24.26
CA ASN A 52 -14.06 15.17 25.53
C ASN A 52 -12.89 16.03 26.01
N ALA A 53 -11.65 15.61 25.73
CA ALA A 53 -10.46 16.41 26.03
C ALA A 53 -10.44 17.70 25.18
N ASN A 54 -10.78 17.61 23.90
CA ASN A 54 -10.86 18.76 23.00
C ASN A 54 -11.91 19.78 23.46
N GLY A 55 -13.09 19.33 23.89
CA GLY A 55 -14.14 20.24 24.40
C GLY A 55 -13.82 20.94 25.72
N LYS A 56 -12.86 20.45 26.52
CA LYS A 56 -12.32 21.17 27.69
C LYS A 56 -11.27 22.21 27.27
N LEU A 57 -10.44 21.87 26.29
CA LEU A 57 -9.44 22.79 25.75
C LEU A 57 -10.11 24.01 25.10
N GLU A 58 -11.14 23.80 24.29
CA GLU A 58 -11.90 24.88 23.64
C GLU A 58 -12.54 25.85 24.66
N ARG A 59 -13.08 25.35 25.77
CA ARG A 59 -13.60 26.18 26.85
C ARG A 59 -12.52 27.02 27.53
N THR A 60 -11.38 26.41 27.81
CA THR A 60 -10.24 27.11 28.43
C THR A 60 -9.71 28.22 27.52
N VAL A 61 -9.63 27.95 26.21
CA VAL A 61 -9.23 28.96 25.21
C VAL A 61 -10.24 30.11 25.13
N ALA A 62 -11.55 29.81 25.16
CA ALA A 62 -12.60 30.82 25.15
C ALA A 62 -12.55 31.73 26.40
N GLU A 63 -12.30 31.15 27.58
CA GLU A 63 -12.12 31.90 28.84
C GLU A 63 -10.89 32.83 28.76
N LEU A 64 -9.77 32.33 28.25
CA LEU A 64 -8.54 33.14 28.08
C LEU A 64 -8.73 34.30 27.08
N ILE A 65 -9.44 34.07 25.97
CA ILE A 65 -9.78 35.13 25.01
C ILE A 65 -10.65 36.20 25.67
N SER A 66 -11.63 35.80 26.50
CA SER A 66 -12.48 36.73 27.24
C SER A 66 -11.68 37.57 28.25
N CYS A 67 -10.74 36.97 28.96
CA CYS A 67 -9.83 37.70 29.84
C CYS A 67 -8.94 38.68 29.07
N ASN A 68 -8.41 38.27 27.90
CA ASN A 68 -7.57 39.15 27.08
C ASN A 68 -8.34 40.35 26.50
N ALA A 69 -9.59 40.15 26.07
CA ALA A 69 -10.45 41.25 25.63
C ALA A 69 -10.73 42.26 26.76
N THR A 70 -10.82 41.77 28.00
CA THR A 70 -10.98 42.64 29.18
C THR A 70 -9.69 43.44 29.46
N LEU A 71 -8.52 42.85 29.20
CA LEU A 71 -7.22 43.53 29.29
C LEU A 71 -6.98 44.56 28.19
N GLU A 72 -7.42 44.29 26.95
CA GLU A 72 -7.35 45.27 25.86
C GLU A 72 -8.26 46.48 26.12
N LEU A 73 -9.41 46.30 26.78
CA LEU A 73 -10.24 47.41 27.25
C LEU A 73 -9.58 48.26 28.35
N LEU A 74 -8.61 47.70 29.07
CA LEU A 74 -7.83 48.40 30.10
C LEU A 74 -6.58 49.09 29.55
N GLN A 75 -6.15 48.77 28.32
CA GLN A 75 -5.08 49.50 27.65
C GLN A 75 -5.66 50.80 27.07
N GLU A 76 -5.38 51.92 27.74
CA GLU A 76 -5.77 53.23 27.20
C GLU A 76 -5.09 53.47 25.86
N PRO A 77 -5.82 53.98 24.84
CA PRO A 77 -5.24 54.26 23.54
C PRO A 77 -4.18 55.36 23.67
N ASP A 78 -2.99 55.10 23.14
CA ASP A 78 -1.88 56.04 23.04
C ASP A 78 -2.36 57.41 22.51
N GLU A 79 -2.30 58.46 23.35
CA GLU A 79 -2.79 59.81 23.04
C GLU A 79 -1.97 60.56 21.95
N ASN A 80 -1.09 59.88 21.22
CA ASN A 80 -0.19 60.52 20.26
C ASN A 80 -0.69 60.60 18.81
N SER A 81 -1.93 60.18 18.51
CA SER A 81 -2.52 60.40 17.19
C SER A 81 -3.13 61.80 17.06
N LYS A 82 -2.39 62.72 16.44
CA LYS A 82 -2.85 64.07 16.09
C LYS A 82 -3.91 64.00 14.97
N GLY A 83 -5.17 63.74 15.35
CA GLY A 83 -6.32 63.79 14.46
C GLY A 83 -7.44 64.64 15.08
N LYS A 84 -7.95 65.62 14.33
CA LYS A 84 -9.00 66.58 14.73
C LYS A 84 -10.22 65.88 15.38
N ARG A 85 -10.50 66.21 16.65
CA ARG A 85 -11.67 65.77 17.42
C ARG A 85 -12.99 66.35 16.89
N PRO A 86 -14.09 65.56 16.85
CA PRO A 86 -15.44 66.06 17.07
C PRO A 86 -15.71 66.18 18.57
N LYS A 87 -16.41 67.26 18.97
CA LYS A 87 -16.83 67.50 20.36
C LYS A 87 -17.99 66.56 20.72
N LYS A 88 -17.73 65.53 21.54
CA LYS A 88 -18.76 64.86 22.35
C LYS A 88 -18.35 64.89 23.82
N LYS A 89 -19.27 65.40 24.64
CA LYS A 89 -19.17 65.58 26.08
C LYS A 89 -19.55 64.28 26.82
N LYS A 90 -18.74 63.98 27.83
CA LYS A 90 -19.03 63.39 29.15
C LYS A 90 -19.39 61.90 29.23
N GLY A 91 -18.59 61.19 30.03
CA GLY A 91 -18.92 59.89 30.61
C GLY A 91 -17.82 58.84 30.62
N LYS A 92 -16.53 59.16 30.40
CA LYS A 92 -15.45 58.19 30.62
C LYS A 92 -15.00 58.28 32.07
N ALA A 93 -15.52 57.39 32.92
CA ALA A 93 -14.80 56.99 34.12
C ALA A 93 -13.46 56.44 33.64
N THR A 94 -12.36 57.04 34.10
CA THR A 94 -11.04 56.49 33.76
C THR A 94 -10.91 55.11 34.39
N ALA A 95 -10.09 54.22 33.82
CA ALA A 95 -9.83 52.91 34.42
C ALA A 95 -9.38 53.05 35.90
N ARG A 96 -8.74 54.18 36.21
CA ARG A 96 -8.41 54.64 37.57
C ARG A 96 -9.63 54.83 38.48
N ASP A 97 -10.72 55.42 37.99
CA ASP A 97 -11.96 55.64 38.77
C ASP A 97 -12.70 54.32 39.05
N LEU A 98 -12.65 53.35 38.11
CA LEU A 98 -13.19 52.01 38.30
C LEU A 98 -12.36 51.17 39.28
N LEU A 99 -11.03 51.33 39.28
CA LEU A 99 -10.15 50.66 40.24
C LEU A 99 -10.31 51.24 41.66
N ILE A 100 -10.47 52.56 41.79
CA ILE A 100 -10.73 53.23 43.06
C ILE A 100 -12.12 52.86 43.62
N SER A 101 -13.16 52.73 42.78
CA SER A 101 -14.49 52.33 43.26
C SER A 101 -14.55 50.85 43.70
N THR A 102 -13.79 49.98 43.04
CA THR A 102 -13.75 48.55 43.38
C THR A 102 -12.93 48.28 44.65
N LEU A 103 -11.84 49.03 44.88
CA LEU A 103 -11.04 48.94 46.11
C LEU A 103 -11.65 49.72 47.28
N GLY A 104 -12.36 50.83 46.99
CA GLY A 104 -12.95 51.71 48.01
C GLY A 104 -14.18 51.15 48.72
N ASN A 105 -14.83 50.12 48.19
CA ASN A 105 -16.05 49.55 48.77
C ASN A 105 -15.81 48.46 49.84
N SER A 106 -14.56 48.17 50.23
CA SER A 106 -14.27 47.23 51.33
C SER A 106 -13.99 47.89 52.69
N SER A 107 -13.91 49.23 52.77
CA SER A 107 -13.52 49.93 53.99
C SER A 107 -14.73 50.47 54.76
N GLY A 108 -15.48 49.56 55.35
CA GLY A 108 -16.60 49.89 56.23
C GLY A 108 -16.63 49.01 57.47
N ASN A 109 -15.55 48.99 58.26
CA ASN A 109 -15.61 48.93 59.73
C ASN A 109 -14.23 48.85 60.38
N SER A 110 -14.14 49.46 61.56
CA SER A 110 -13.05 49.40 62.54
C SER A 110 -11.91 50.40 62.35
N LEU A 111 -12.17 51.60 62.85
CA LEU A 111 -11.20 52.60 63.30
C LEU A 111 -10.24 51.95 64.32
N GLY A 112 -9.05 51.57 63.85
CA GLY A 112 -7.89 51.20 64.65
C GLY A 112 -6.69 52.00 64.14
N THR A 113 -5.94 52.58 65.07
CA THR A 113 -4.80 53.51 64.91
C THR A 113 -3.82 53.22 63.75
N PRO A 114 -3.36 54.26 63.00
CA PRO A 114 -2.66 54.13 61.71
C PRO A 114 -1.12 54.05 61.83
N ALA A 115 -0.60 53.18 62.70
CA ALA A 115 0.85 53.08 62.94
C ALA A 115 1.54 51.86 62.30
N GLY A 116 0.85 51.12 61.41
CA GLY A 116 1.40 49.93 60.74
C GLY A 116 1.01 49.78 59.27
N ALA A 117 0.39 50.79 58.68
CA ALA A 117 -0.04 50.79 57.27
C ALA A 117 0.95 51.53 56.36
N ASP A 118 2.26 51.46 56.68
CA ASP A 118 3.31 51.77 55.71
C ASP A 118 3.30 50.65 54.67
N MET A 119 2.35 50.82 53.77
CA MET A 119 2.02 49.99 52.65
C MET A 119 3.28 49.81 51.82
N ASN A 120 3.74 48.57 51.73
CA ASN A 120 4.99 48.19 51.08
C ASN A 120 4.86 48.33 49.55
N TYR A 121 4.87 49.57 49.06
CA TYR A 121 4.79 49.91 47.64
C TYR A 121 5.91 49.24 46.83
N SER A 122 7.08 49.02 47.44
CA SER A 122 8.18 48.27 46.84
C SER A 122 7.81 46.81 46.55
N GLU A 123 7.18 46.10 47.49
CA GLU A 123 6.74 44.71 47.26
C GLU A 123 5.67 44.62 46.17
N LEU A 124 4.71 45.54 46.16
CA LEU A 124 3.67 45.56 45.13
C LEU A 124 4.26 45.83 43.73
N LEU A 125 5.24 46.73 43.63
CA LEU A 125 5.93 47.01 42.37
C LEU A 125 6.70 45.77 41.88
N VAL A 126 7.38 45.06 42.78
CA VAL A 126 8.09 43.80 42.45
C VAL A 126 7.10 42.73 41.97
N GLN A 127 5.96 42.57 42.65
CA GLN A 127 4.92 41.63 42.21
C GLN A 127 4.36 42.01 40.83
N PHE A 128 4.15 43.30 40.56
CA PHE A 128 3.68 43.75 39.25
C PHE A 128 4.71 43.47 38.14
N GLN A 129 5.99 43.73 38.39
CA GLN A 129 7.06 43.41 37.45
C GLN A 129 7.14 41.90 37.18
N GLN A 130 6.98 41.07 38.22
CA GLN A 130 6.97 39.62 38.08
C GLN A 130 5.76 39.15 37.27
N MET A 131 4.55 39.62 37.56
CA MET A 131 3.35 39.30 36.77
C MET A 131 3.49 39.74 35.31
N SER A 132 4.12 40.89 35.05
CA SER A 132 4.39 41.36 33.69
C SER A 132 5.33 40.42 32.94
N LYS A 133 6.37 39.93 33.61
CA LYS A 133 7.30 38.93 33.06
C LYS A 133 6.60 37.60 32.80
N ASP A 134 5.86 37.07 33.76
CA ASP A 134 5.11 35.81 33.62
C ASP A 134 4.09 35.89 32.47
N THR A 135 3.46 37.06 32.30
CA THR A 135 2.55 37.31 31.19
C THR A 135 3.27 37.28 29.84
N ALA A 136 4.48 37.83 29.76
CA ALA A 136 5.29 37.78 28.53
C ALA A 136 5.74 36.34 28.20
N ASP A 137 6.19 35.59 29.20
CA ASP A 137 6.61 34.19 29.05
C ASP A 137 5.43 33.30 28.64
N LEU A 138 4.24 33.55 29.19
CA LEU A 138 3.01 32.86 28.79
C LEU A 138 2.64 33.18 27.33
N LYS A 139 2.72 34.45 26.91
CA LYS A 139 2.47 34.84 25.51
C LYS A 139 3.43 34.13 24.55
N GLN A 140 4.70 34.03 24.90
CA GLN A 140 5.68 33.30 24.09
C GLN A 140 5.35 31.80 24.02
N THR A 141 4.95 31.21 25.15
CA THR A 141 4.54 29.79 25.20
C THR A 141 3.32 29.54 24.32
N VAL A 142 2.31 30.42 24.36
CA VAL A 142 1.11 30.35 23.51
C VAL A 142 1.48 30.46 22.03
N ALA A 143 2.38 31.38 21.67
CA ALA A 143 2.86 31.50 20.29
C ALA A 143 3.55 30.21 19.79
N ASN A 144 4.42 29.61 20.62
CA ASN A 144 5.10 28.35 20.31
C ASN A 144 4.11 27.18 20.16
N LEU A 145 3.08 27.12 21.02
CA LEU A 145 2.02 26.11 20.93
C LEU A 145 1.21 26.29 19.64
N ASN A 146 0.85 27.52 19.27
CA ASN A 146 0.15 27.80 18.02
C ASN A 146 0.95 27.36 16.78
N GLN A 147 2.27 27.59 16.80
CA GLN A 147 3.15 27.09 15.73
C GLN A 147 3.17 25.56 15.69
N THR A 148 3.22 24.91 16.86
CA THR A 148 3.19 23.44 16.95
C THR A 148 1.88 22.88 16.42
N VAL A 149 0.74 23.49 16.77
CA VAL A 149 -0.59 23.11 16.24
C VAL A 149 -0.65 23.27 14.72
N THR A 150 -0.08 24.35 14.19
CA THR A 150 -0.01 24.57 12.73
C THR A 150 0.79 23.48 12.03
N ASN A 151 1.95 23.09 12.57
CA ASN A 151 2.78 22.02 12.02
C ASN A 151 2.09 20.65 12.09
N LEU A 152 1.36 20.37 13.18
CA LEU A 152 0.57 19.15 13.33
C LEU A 152 -0.57 19.08 12.30
N ASN A 153 -1.28 20.20 12.06
CA ASN A 153 -2.32 20.27 11.05
C ASN A 153 -1.77 19.99 9.64
N GLN A 154 -0.59 20.51 9.31
CA GLN A 154 0.06 20.20 8.03
C GLN A 154 0.43 18.70 7.93
N THR A 155 0.90 18.11 9.02
CA THR A 155 1.23 16.68 9.07
C THR A 155 -0.03 15.81 8.85
N VAL A 156 -1.15 16.16 9.49
CA VAL A 156 -2.44 15.48 9.29
C VAL A 156 -2.92 15.59 7.85
N ALA A 157 -2.80 16.76 7.22
CA ALA A 157 -3.15 16.94 5.81
C ALA A 157 -2.32 16.03 4.88
N ASN A 158 -1.01 15.93 5.11
CA ASN A 158 -0.13 15.06 4.33
C ASN A 158 -0.45 13.57 4.53
N LEU A 159 -0.79 13.15 5.76
CA LEU A 159 -1.22 11.79 6.04
C LEU A 159 -2.54 11.45 5.34
N ASN A 160 -3.51 12.35 5.34
CA ASN A 160 -4.77 12.16 4.63
C ASN A 160 -4.55 11.98 3.12
N GLN A 161 -3.64 12.73 2.50
CA GLN A 161 -3.28 12.53 1.10
C GLN A 161 -2.65 11.16 0.85
N THR A 162 -1.80 10.70 1.77
CA THR A 162 -1.15 9.38 1.67
C THR A 162 -2.18 8.25 1.77
N VAL A 163 -3.15 8.37 2.69
CA VAL A 163 -4.25 7.41 2.82
C VAL A 163 -5.08 7.34 1.54
N ALA A 164 -5.46 8.49 0.98
CA ALA A 164 -6.23 8.53 -0.28
C ALA A 164 -5.49 7.86 -1.45
N ASN A 165 -4.17 8.05 -1.55
CA ASN A 165 -3.36 7.38 -2.56
C ASN A 165 -3.31 5.85 -2.35
N LEU A 166 -3.19 5.40 -1.10
CA LEU A 166 -3.19 3.96 -0.77
C LEU A 166 -4.56 3.32 -1.07
N GLU A 167 -5.66 4.02 -0.79
CA GLU A 167 -7.01 3.55 -1.14
C GLU A 167 -7.16 3.35 -2.66
N GLN A 168 -6.60 4.24 -3.48
CA GLN A 168 -6.57 4.07 -4.94
C GLN A 168 -5.74 2.87 -5.38
N THR A 169 -4.57 2.65 -4.78
CA THR A 169 -3.74 1.47 -5.09
C THR A 169 -4.45 0.17 -4.72
N VAL A 170 -5.08 0.11 -3.54
CA VAL A 170 -5.84 -1.07 -3.11
C VAL A 170 -7.02 -1.35 -4.05
N ALA A 171 -7.73 -0.31 -4.50
CA ALA A 171 -8.83 -0.48 -5.46
C ALA A 171 -8.33 -1.03 -6.81
N ALA A 172 -7.19 -0.54 -7.31
CA ALA A 172 -6.58 -1.06 -8.54
C ALA A 172 -6.14 -2.53 -8.38
N GLU A 173 -5.50 -2.87 -7.26
CA GLU A 173 -5.11 -4.26 -6.98
C GLU A 173 -6.32 -5.19 -6.83
N GLN A 174 -7.45 -4.69 -6.32
CA GLN A 174 -8.70 -5.44 -6.25
C GLN A 174 -9.29 -5.71 -7.64
N GLU A 175 -9.29 -4.71 -8.52
CA GLU A 175 -9.73 -4.86 -9.92
C GLU A 175 -8.88 -5.91 -10.65
N ASP A 176 -7.55 -5.86 -10.48
CA ASP A 176 -6.62 -6.86 -11.04
C ASP A 176 -6.91 -8.27 -10.49
N GLN A 177 -7.22 -8.39 -9.20
CA GLN A 177 -7.58 -9.68 -8.59
C GLN A 177 -8.91 -10.23 -9.11
N GLU A 178 -9.90 -9.37 -9.34
CA GLU A 178 -11.19 -9.75 -9.92
C GLU A 178 -11.02 -10.22 -11.36
N GLU A 179 -10.21 -9.53 -12.16
CA GLU A 179 -9.86 -9.96 -13.52
C GLU A 179 -9.18 -11.34 -13.49
N HIS A 180 -8.16 -11.52 -12.64
CA HIS A 180 -7.49 -12.81 -12.49
C HIS A 180 -8.42 -13.94 -12.03
N THR A 181 -9.35 -13.63 -11.12
CA THR A 181 -10.32 -14.62 -10.64
C THR A 181 -11.28 -15.02 -11.76
N LYS A 182 -11.75 -14.05 -12.54
CA LYS A 182 -12.62 -14.29 -13.70
C LYS A 182 -11.92 -15.12 -14.77
N ASP A 183 -10.64 -14.86 -15.04
CA ASP A 183 -9.82 -15.68 -15.94
C ASP A 183 -9.73 -17.13 -15.45
N ILE A 184 -9.55 -17.34 -14.13
CA ILE A 184 -9.52 -18.68 -13.53
C ILE A 184 -10.90 -19.36 -13.60
N GLU A 185 -11.98 -18.62 -13.38
CA GLU A 185 -13.35 -19.17 -13.46
C GLU A 185 -13.71 -19.57 -14.89
N GLU A 186 -13.40 -18.71 -15.87
CA GLU A 186 -13.54 -19.03 -17.29
C GLU A 186 -12.68 -20.27 -17.64
N TRP A 187 -11.46 -20.33 -17.08
CA TRP A 187 -10.57 -21.47 -17.25
C TRP A 187 -11.15 -22.79 -16.71
N ILE A 188 -11.69 -22.79 -15.49
CA ILE A 188 -12.35 -23.96 -14.90
C ILE A 188 -13.57 -24.36 -15.74
N GLY A 189 -14.29 -23.37 -16.28
CA GLY A 189 -15.48 -23.58 -17.13
C GLY A 189 -15.20 -24.35 -18.43
N VAL A 190 -14.01 -24.21 -19.01
CA VAL A 190 -13.64 -24.89 -20.28
C VAL A 190 -13.42 -26.40 -20.11
N GLN A 191 -13.25 -26.91 -18.88
CA GLN A 191 -13.08 -28.34 -18.56
C GLN A 191 -12.16 -29.12 -19.52
N ASP A 192 -11.06 -28.51 -19.98
CA ASP A 192 -10.07 -29.24 -20.78
C ASP A 192 -8.99 -29.82 -19.84
N PRO A 193 -9.04 -31.13 -19.51
CA PRO A 193 -8.07 -31.76 -18.61
C PRO A 193 -6.63 -31.72 -19.18
N LEU A 194 -6.48 -31.46 -20.49
CA LEU A 194 -5.19 -31.37 -21.17
C LEU A 194 -4.68 -29.92 -21.27
N PHE A 195 -5.38 -28.93 -20.71
CA PHE A 195 -4.97 -27.53 -20.79
C PHE A 195 -3.61 -27.28 -20.11
N LEU A 196 -3.48 -27.64 -18.82
CA LEU A 196 -2.23 -27.53 -18.07
C LEU A 196 -1.10 -28.34 -18.73
N GLN A 197 -1.47 -29.42 -19.40
CA GLN A 197 -0.53 -30.24 -20.14
C GLN A 197 0.07 -29.48 -21.32
N ARG A 198 -0.74 -28.70 -22.06
CA ARG A 198 -0.27 -27.89 -23.18
C ARG A 198 0.56 -26.67 -22.75
N ILE A 199 0.27 -26.05 -21.59
CA ILE A 199 1.16 -25.04 -20.96
C ILE A 199 2.54 -25.63 -20.76
N ARG A 200 2.56 -26.77 -20.09
CA ARG A 200 3.78 -27.45 -19.69
C ARG A 200 4.57 -27.78 -20.94
N LEU A 201 3.98 -28.44 -21.93
CA LEU A 201 4.66 -28.74 -23.19
C LEU A 201 5.26 -27.48 -23.85
N ARG A 202 4.57 -26.33 -23.86
CA ARG A 202 5.16 -25.07 -24.33
C ARG A 202 6.34 -24.62 -23.49
N ALA A 203 6.21 -24.61 -22.16
CA ALA A 203 7.29 -24.21 -21.26
C ALA A 203 8.54 -25.10 -21.42
N LEU A 204 8.34 -26.40 -21.70
CA LEU A 204 9.42 -27.32 -22.02
C LEU A 204 10.13 -26.95 -23.32
N LEU A 205 9.36 -26.63 -24.37
CA LEU A 205 9.91 -26.18 -25.65
C LEU A 205 10.69 -24.87 -25.50
N ASP A 206 10.20 -23.92 -24.70
CA ASP A 206 10.88 -22.64 -24.47
C ASP A 206 12.21 -22.85 -23.70
N LYS A 207 12.25 -23.77 -22.73
CA LYS A 207 13.51 -24.17 -22.07
C LYS A 207 14.47 -24.87 -23.02
N GLY A 208 13.96 -25.73 -23.91
CA GLY A 208 14.76 -26.37 -24.96
C GLY A 208 15.42 -25.34 -25.87
N GLN A 209 14.65 -24.36 -26.36
CA GLN A 209 15.17 -23.27 -27.19
C GLN A 209 16.16 -22.37 -26.46
N ALA A 210 15.91 -22.08 -25.19
CA ALA A 210 16.84 -21.33 -24.35
C ALA A 210 18.22 -22.01 -24.27
N LYS A 211 18.23 -23.31 -23.99
CA LYS A 211 19.44 -24.12 -23.91
C LYS A 211 20.13 -24.22 -25.27
N LEU A 212 19.38 -24.36 -26.37
CA LEU A 212 19.94 -24.34 -27.73
C LEU A 212 20.58 -23.00 -28.09
N ALA A 213 19.96 -21.86 -27.72
CA ALA A 213 20.56 -20.55 -27.96
C ALA A 213 21.84 -20.34 -27.16
N GLN A 214 21.92 -20.84 -25.93
CA GLN A 214 23.15 -20.85 -25.15
C GLN A 214 24.24 -21.69 -25.84
N LEU A 215 23.91 -22.92 -26.24
CA LEU A 215 24.85 -23.83 -26.92
C LEU A 215 25.31 -23.29 -28.28
N ALA A 216 24.45 -22.57 -28.99
CA ALA A 216 24.77 -21.91 -30.25
C ALA A 216 25.55 -20.59 -30.09
N GLY A 217 25.85 -20.16 -28.86
CA GLY A 217 26.55 -18.91 -28.57
C GLY A 217 25.74 -17.65 -28.89
N LEU A 218 24.40 -17.76 -28.99
CA LEU A 218 23.52 -16.62 -29.28
C LEU A 218 23.22 -15.75 -28.03
N ILE A 219 23.55 -16.26 -26.85
CA ILE A 219 23.25 -15.64 -25.56
C ILE A 219 24.47 -15.78 -24.65
N SER A 220 24.82 -14.70 -23.97
CA SER A 220 25.83 -14.74 -22.91
C SER A 220 25.25 -15.34 -21.62
N PRO A 221 26.03 -16.10 -20.83
CA PRO A 221 25.55 -16.78 -19.62
C PRO A 221 24.80 -15.88 -18.65
N ASP A 222 25.14 -14.59 -18.63
CA ASP A 222 24.70 -13.65 -17.60
C ASP A 222 23.51 -12.77 -18.02
N ASN A 223 23.03 -12.84 -19.28
CA ASN A 223 22.05 -11.85 -19.72
C ASN A 223 21.16 -12.27 -20.88
N SER A 224 19.90 -12.58 -20.57
CA SER A 224 18.81 -12.53 -21.54
C SER A 224 17.45 -12.72 -20.84
N LEU A 225 16.61 -11.69 -20.88
CA LEU A 225 15.20 -11.74 -20.46
C LEU A 225 14.32 -12.63 -21.36
N ALA A 226 14.82 -13.11 -22.51
CA ALA A 226 14.04 -14.00 -23.38
C ALA A 226 14.93 -14.93 -24.25
N PRO A 227 15.55 -15.98 -23.66
CA PRO A 227 16.49 -16.84 -24.39
C PRO A 227 15.88 -17.57 -25.60
N SER A 228 14.64 -18.02 -25.49
CA SER A 228 13.90 -18.66 -26.58
C SER A 228 13.63 -17.71 -27.76
N ALA A 229 13.45 -16.41 -27.49
CA ALA A 229 13.26 -15.40 -28.54
C ALA A 229 14.55 -15.18 -29.33
N LYS A 230 15.72 -15.20 -28.66
CA LYS A 230 17.03 -15.11 -29.32
C LYS A 230 17.30 -16.32 -30.21
N TRP A 231 16.92 -17.52 -29.77
CA TRP A 231 16.93 -18.71 -30.63
C TRP A 231 16.10 -18.47 -31.90
N GLY A 232 14.84 -18.09 -31.74
CA GLY A 232 13.95 -17.83 -32.87
C GLY A 232 14.45 -16.73 -33.82
N ALA A 233 15.11 -15.69 -33.29
CA ALA A 233 15.73 -14.64 -34.09
C ALA A 233 16.93 -15.17 -34.90
N GLY A 234 17.81 -15.97 -34.26
CA GLY A 234 18.95 -16.61 -34.92
C GLY A 234 18.53 -17.53 -36.07
N LEU A 235 17.35 -18.17 -35.95
CA LEU A 235 16.79 -19.01 -37.01
C LEU A 235 16.17 -18.24 -38.18
N ASN A 236 15.85 -16.94 -38.05
CA ASN A 236 15.16 -16.23 -39.13
C ASN A 236 16.11 -15.63 -40.18
N GLY A 237 17.43 -15.73 -39.99
CA GLY A 237 18.42 -15.13 -40.89
C GLY A 237 18.28 -13.61 -41.01
N ASN A 238 18.76 -13.04 -42.13
CA ASN A 238 18.65 -11.61 -42.40
C ASN A 238 17.19 -11.14 -42.48
N VAL A 239 16.89 -10.05 -41.79
CA VAL A 239 15.56 -9.45 -41.63
C VAL A 239 14.92 -9.19 -43.00
N GLY A 240 13.84 -9.90 -43.34
CA GLY A 240 13.00 -9.56 -44.51
C GLY A 240 12.34 -10.74 -45.22
N GLN A 241 12.86 -11.96 -45.10
CA GLN A 241 12.26 -13.14 -45.73
C GLN A 241 11.77 -14.14 -44.70
N ARG A 242 10.53 -14.62 -44.86
CA ARG A 242 10.00 -15.73 -44.06
C ARG A 242 10.69 -17.01 -44.52
N GLN A 243 11.63 -17.50 -43.72
CA GLN A 243 12.23 -18.82 -43.94
C GLN A 243 11.21 -19.93 -43.73
N SER A 244 11.30 -20.99 -44.53
CA SER A 244 10.49 -22.19 -44.30
C SER A 244 10.93 -22.92 -43.03
N ASP A 245 10.08 -23.76 -42.46
CA ASP A 245 10.44 -24.54 -41.26
C ASP A 245 11.61 -25.51 -41.53
N GLU A 246 11.78 -25.95 -42.78
CA GLU A 246 12.91 -26.80 -43.19
C GLU A 246 14.22 -25.99 -43.28
N ASP A 247 14.18 -24.76 -43.81
CA ASP A 247 15.35 -23.87 -43.81
C ASP A 247 15.80 -23.50 -42.39
N ARG A 248 14.82 -23.29 -41.50
CA ARG A 248 15.06 -23.04 -40.06
C ARG A 248 15.71 -24.25 -39.39
N LEU A 249 15.28 -25.46 -39.74
CA LEU A 249 15.87 -26.71 -39.25
C LEU A 249 17.33 -26.86 -39.70
N ILE A 250 17.62 -26.57 -40.97
CA ILE A 250 18.99 -26.59 -41.51
C ILE A 250 19.85 -25.54 -40.81
N THR A 251 19.34 -24.32 -40.67
CA THR A 251 20.02 -23.22 -39.97
C THR A 251 20.33 -23.58 -38.51
N ALA A 252 19.38 -24.16 -37.80
CA ALA A 252 19.58 -24.64 -36.42
C ALA A 252 20.72 -25.65 -36.30
N ARG A 253 20.77 -26.63 -37.21
CA ARG A 253 21.84 -27.64 -37.23
C ARG A 253 23.20 -26.99 -37.47
N ASN A 254 23.29 -26.06 -38.43
CA ASN A 254 24.53 -25.34 -38.73
C ASN A 254 25.01 -24.48 -37.54
N LEU A 255 24.09 -23.81 -36.84
CA LEU A 255 24.42 -23.04 -35.65
C LEU A 255 25.00 -23.93 -34.54
N LEU A 256 24.45 -25.13 -34.35
CA LEU A 256 24.90 -26.05 -33.31
C LEU A 256 26.21 -26.78 -33.68
N THR A 257 26.42 -27.13 -34.95
CA THR A 257 27.67 -27.78 -35.39
C THR A 257 28.86 -26.81 -35.42
N SER A 258 28.63 -25.53 -35.68
CA SER A 258 29.71 -24.53 -35.75
C SER A 258 30.46 -24.32 -34.41
N GLN A 259 29.84 -24.69 -33.28
CA GLN A 259 30.42 -24.54 -31.95
C GLN A 259 31.33 -25.72 -31.55
N GLY A 260 31.49 -26.73 -32.41
CA GLY A 260 32.50 -27.79 -32.29
C GLY A 260 32.29 -28.79 -31.15
N HIS A 261 31.20 -28.68 -30.38
CA HIS A 261 30.92 -29.53 -29.22
C HIS A 261 29.50 -30.08 -29.31
N SER A 262 29.37 -31.40 -29.52
CA SER A 262 28.07 -32.08 -29.45
C SER A 262 28.03 -33.03 -28.25
N PRO A 263 27.55 -32.58 -27.08
CA PRO A 263 27.27 -33.49 -25.98
C PRO A 263 26.33 -34.61 -26.44
N GLY A 264 26.49 -35.83 -25.90
CA GLY A 264 25.68 -36.99 -26.30
C GLY A 264 24.15 -36.72 -26.37
N PRO A 265 23.54 -36.02 -25.39
CA PRO A 265 22.13 -35.63 -25.47
C PRO A 265 21.79 -34.66 -26.61
N LEU A 266 22.70 -33.73 -26.95
CA LEU A 266 22.52 -32.84 -28.09
C LEU A 266 22.60 -33.60 -29.41
N GLN A 267 23.54 -34.56 -29.52
CA GLN A 267 23.64 -35.41 -30.70
C GLN A 267 22.35 -36.22 -30.90
N MET A 268 21.83 -36.84 -29.83
CA MET A 268 20.55 -37.55 -29.86
C MET A 268 19.39 -36.65 -30.29
N LEU A 269 19.33 -35.41 -29.76
CA LEU A 269 18.33 -34.42 -30.15
C LEU A 269 18.44 -34.07 -31.65
N MET A 270 19.65 -33.79 -32.13
CA MET A 270 19.92 -33.40 -33.52
C MET A 270 19.62 -34.53 -34.53
N SER A 271 19.84 -35.78 -34.12
CA SER A 271 19.50 -36.97 -34.89
C SER A 271 17.98 -37.20 -34.98
N ASN A 272 17.18 -36.67 -34.05
CA ASN A 272 15.73 -36.73 -34.10
C ASN A 272 15.14 -35.52 -34.85
N ALA A 273 14.80 -35.72 -36.12
CA ALA A 273 14.26 -34.65 -36.97
C ALA A 273 12.99 -34.00 -36.42
N ASN A 274 12.11 -34.76 -35.75
CA ASN A 274 10.86 -34.21 -35.22
C ASN A 274 11.08 -33.38 -33.96
N ALA A 275 11.97 -33.83 -33.06
CA ALA A 275 12.34 -33.05 -31.88
C ALA A 275 12.95 -31.71 -32.29
N MET A 276 13.83 -31.72 -33.30
CA MET A 276 14.40 -30.49 -33.83
C MET A 276 13.33 -29.61 -34.49
N ARG A 277 12.42 -30.18 -35.31
CA ARG A 277 11.30 -29.42 -35.89
C ARG A 277 10.45 -28.73 -34.82
N LEU A 278 10.09 -29.42 -33.74
CA LEU A 278 9.34 -28.82 -32.63
C LEU A 278 10.06 -27.62 -31.97
N LEU A 279 11.39 -27.62 -31.98
CA LEU A 279 12.23 -26.55 -31.43
C LEU A 279 12.55 -25.45 -32.45
N THR A 280 12.40 -25.70 -33.75
CA THR A 280 12.73 -24.74 -34.81
C THR A 280 11.51 -24.13 -35.48
N GLU A 281 10.37 -24.82 -35.50
CA GLU A 281 9.12 -24.34 -36.10
C GLU A 281 8.70 -22.98 -35.55
N ARG A 282 8.22 -22.10 -36.44
CA ARG A 282 7.74 -20.78 -36.03
C ARG A 282 6.45 -20.88 -35.21
N GLU A 283 5.60 -21.81 -35.60
CA GLU A 283 4.20 -21.83 -35.23
C GLU A 283 3.73 -23.27 -34.98
N SER A 284 4.47 -24.01 -34.15
CA SER A 284 4.10 -25.39 -33.85
C SER A 284 2.69 -25.46 -33.26
N SER A 285 1.96 -26.51 -33.60
CA SER A 285 0.59 -26.72 -33.10
C SER A 285 0.54 -26.72 -31.56
N ILE A 286 1.63 -27.16 -30.92
CA ILE A 286 1.83 -27.15 -29.48
C ILE A 286 2.05 -25.73 -28.96
N ARG A 287 2.84 -24.90 -29.64
CA ARG A 287 3.01 -23.48 -29.29
C ARG A 287 1.73 -22.68 -29.49
N LYS A 288 0.96 -22.89 -30.56
CA LYS A 288 -0.33 -22.20 -30.73
C LYS A 288 -1.29 -22.50 -29.58
N LYS A 289 -1.44 -23.80 -29.27
CA LYS A 289 -2.30 -24.25 -28.18
C LYS A 289 -1.72 -23.97 -26.80
N GLY A 290 -0.41 -23.83 -26.65
CA GLY A 290 0.25 -23.46 -25.42
C GLY A 290 0.34 -21.94 -25.23
N ASN A 291 0.31 -21.15 -26.30
CA ASN A 291 0.38 -19.69 -26.26
C ASN A 291 -0.85 -19.10 -25.60
N PHE A 292 -2.00 -19.63 -26.00
CA PHE A 292 -3.30 -19.36 -25.40
C PHE A 292 -3.37 -19.70 -23.91
N VAL A 293 -2.42 -20.50 -23.41
CA VAL A 293 -2.61 -21.28 -22.18
C VAL A 293 -1.52 -20.95 -21.15
N ALA A 294 -0.28 -20.69 -21.56
CA ALA A 294 0.89 -20.60 -20.69
C ALA A 294 1.10 -19.29 -19.94
N HIS A 295 0.08 -18.45 -19.80
CA HIS A 295 0.14 -17.34 -18.86
C HIS A 295 0.07 -17.77 -17.38
N GLN A 296 -0.07 -19.07 -17.04
CA GLN A 296 -0.09 -19.52 -15.64
C GLN A 296 0.59 -20.90 -15.39
N LEU A 297 1.75 -20.83 -14.73
CA LEU A 297 2.33 -21.81 -13.77
C LEU A 297 2.93 -23.16 -14.23
N GLY A 298 3.91 -23.64 -13.44
CA GLY A 298 4.80 -24.76 -13.72
C GLY A 298 5.10 -25.71 -12.55
N ASN A 299 5.52 -26.94 -12.89
CA ASN A 299 6.26 -27.92 -12.05
C ASN A 299 6.76 -29.10 -12.93
N LEU A 300 8.06 -29.43 -12.91
CA LEU A 300 8.81 -30.24 -13.88
C LEU A 300 8.63 -31.78 -13.82
N THR A 301 8.34 -32.37 -12.66
CA THR A 301 8.22 -33.85 -12.53
C THR A 301 6.99 -34.41 -13.24
N LEU A 302 5.98 -33.57 -13.42
CA LEU A 302 4.69 -33.91 -14.01
C LEU A 302 4.73 -34.03 -15.54
N PHE A 303 5.82 -33.61 -16.19
CA PHE A 303 5.90 -33.51 -17.64
C PHE A 303 6.03 -34.86 -18.35
N LYS A 304 6.65 -35.86 -17.71
CA LYS A 304 6.83 -37.18 -18.33
C LYS A 304 5.48 -37.89 -18.51
N ASP A 305 4.70 -37.98 -17.43
CA ASP A 305 3.37 -38.59 -17.44
C ASP A 305 2.43 -37.86 -18.41
N ILE A 306 2.59 -36.54 -18.51
CA ILE A 306 1.85 -35.72 -19.46
C ILE A 306 2.22 -36.03 -20.90
N ILE A 307 3.51 -36.14 -21.23
CA ILE A 307 3.94 -36.48 -22.59
C ILE A 307 3.35 -37.85 -22.97
N GLU A 308 3.32 -38.79 -22.01
CA GLU A 308 2.78 -40.12 -22.24
C GLU A 308 1.25 -40.15 -22.47
N GLN A 309 0.50 -39.24 -21.84
CA GLN A 309 -0.96 -39.15 -21.95
C GLN A 309 -1.46 -38.22 -23.07
N ALA A 310 -0.79 -37.09 -23.29
CA ALA A 310 -1.26 -36.01 -24.16
C ALA A 310 -0.90 -36.20 -25.63
N VAL A 311 0.23 -36.85 -25.89
CA VAL A 311 0.82 -36.92 -27.23
C VAL A 311 0.40 -38.22 -27.90
N LYS A 312 -0.58 -38.12 -28.79
CA LYS A 312 -1.19 -39.28 -29.48
C LYS A 312 -0.27 -39.91 -30.53
N SER A 313 0.58 -39.10 -31.17
CA SER A 313 1.54 -39.59 -32.17
C SER A 313 2.75 -40.19 -31.46
N ALA A 314 3.07 -41.45 -31.74
CA ALA A 314 4.26 -42.11 -31.20
C ALA A 314 5.55 -41.33 -31.56
N GLN A 315 5.59 -40.79 -32.78
CA GLN A 315 6.72 -40.02 -33.28
C GLN A 315 6.89 -38.69 -32.54
N ASP A 316 5.79 -37.98 -32.24
CA ASP A 316 5.83 -36.74 -31.48
C ASP A 316 6.16 -37.00 -30.01
N LYS A 317 5.73 -38.14 -29.48
CA LYS A 317 6.00 -38.58 -28.11
C LYS A 317 7.50 -38.83 -27.93
N ASP A 318 8.12 -39.56 -28.84
CA ASP A 318 9.57 -39.80 -28.83
C ASP A 318 10.34 -38.48 -28.96
N GLY A 319 9.87 -37.57 -29.80
CA GLY A 319 10.43 -36.22 -29.93
C GLY A 319 10.37 -35.43 -28.61
N MET A 320 9.23 -35.45 -27.93
CA MET A 320 9.04 -34.76 -26.66
C MET A 320 9.84 -35.35 -25.50
N LEU A 321 9.99 -36.67 -25.45
CA LEU A 321 10.85 -37.35 -24.47
C LEU A 321 12.33 -37.00 -24.69
N ALA A 322 12.78 -36.90 -25.93
CA ALA A 322 14.14 -36.45 -26.26
C ALA A 322 14.38 -34.99 -25.80
N ILE A 323 13.39 -34.11 -25.98
CA ILE A 323 13.45 -32.72 -25.50
C ILE A 323 13.49 -32.69 -23.97
N LEU A 324 12.67 -33.50 -23.28
CA LEU A 324 12.67 -33.56 -21.82
C LEU A 324 14.03 -34.03 -21.27
N ALA A 325 14.61 -35.09 -21.84
CA ALA A 325 15.93 -35.58 -21.47
C ALA A 325 17.02 -34.52 -21.70
N PHE A 326 16.94 -33.80 -22.83
CA PHE A 326 17.88 -32.72 -23.15
C PHE A 326 17.76 -31.52 -22.20
N VAL A 327 16.54 -31.10 -21.83
CA VAL A 327 16.34 -29.97 -20.91
C VAL A 327 16.77 -30.32 -19.49
N THR A 328 16.68 -31.59 -19.08
CA THR A 328 16.99 -32.04 -17.71
C THR A 328 18.43 -32.50 -17.51
N SER A 329 19.21 -32.72 -18.57
CA SER A 329 20.64 -33.01 -18.43
C SER A 329 21.39 -31.81 -17.85
N SER A 330 22.03 -32.01 -16.69
CA SER A 330 22.90 -31.03 -16.02
C SER A 330 24.25 -30.94 -16.74
#